data_AF-A0A7X2H1U1-F1
#
_entry.id   AF-A0A7X2H1U1-F1
#
_cell.length_a   1.000
_cell.length_b   1.000
_cell.length_c   1.000
_cell.angle_alpha   90.00
_cell.angle_beta   90.00
_cell.angle_gamma   90.00
#
_symmetry.space_group_name_H-M   'P 1'
#
loop_
_entity.id
_entity.type
_entity.pdbx_description
1 polymer ?
#
loop_
_entity_poly.entity_id
_entity_poly.type
_entity_poly.pdbx_seq_one_letter_code
_entity_poly.pdbx_strand_id
1 'polypeptide(L)'
;MKNYVCNSIQITMIRQIPMKGFKDFLAEDIQRTFLNQNEFADPYIIDGVEVKASLDSVSDSRHPLAYAEGVALVTHVLFVSMTELGYKPEPEQRMVIKDQRYRVDQVAEEMGMLTISLEANVT
;
A
#
# COMPACT_ATOMS: atom_id res chain seq x y z
N MET A 1 17.78 70.08 -9.49
CA MET A 1 16.48 70.60 -9.97
C MET A 1 16.08 69.77 -11.18
N LYS A 2 14.83 69.26 -11.17
CA LYS A 2 14.12 68.42 -12.16
C LYS A 2 13.99 66.92 -11.81
N ASN A 3 12.79 66.64 -11.32
CA ASN A 3 12.11 65.36 -11.17
C ASN A 3 11.99 64.61 -12.50
N TYR A 4 12.02 63.27 -12.43
CA TYR A 4 11.25 62.41 -13.35
C TYR A 4 10.54 61.32 -12.53
N VAL A 5 9.32 61.05 -12.96
CA VAL A 5 8.22 60.42 -12.22
C VAL A 5 8.21 58.89 -12.41
N CYS A 6 7.77 58.21 -11.35
CA CYS A 6 7.27 56.83 -11.21
C CYS A 6 6.98 56.03 -12.51
N ASN A 7 7.53 54.80 -12.61
CA ASN A 7 6.73 53.66 -13.09
C ASN A 7 7.32 52.29 -12.69
N SER A 8 6.43 51.37 -12.32
CA SER A 8 6.61 49.91 -12.18
C SER A 8 7.54 49.38 -11.07
N ILE A 9 7.02 49.34 -9.84
CA ILE A 9 7.48 48.35 -8.85
C ILE A 9 6.93 46.99 -9.33
N GLN A 10 7.80 46.14 -9.86
CA GLN A 10 7.50 44.74 -10.13
C GLN A 10 7.14 44.06 -8.81
N ILE A 11 5.84 43.81 -8.60
CA ILE A 11 5.36 42.93 -7.54
C ILE A 11 5.74 41.50 -7.97
N THR A 12 6.99 41.11 -7.76
CA THR A 12 7.42 39.72 -7.98
C THR A 12 6.90 38.88 -6.83
N MET A 13 5.82 38.14 -7.14
CA MET A 13 5.27 36.99 -6.43
C MET A 13 5.85 36.71 -5.03
N ILE A 14 5.16 37.19 -4.01
CA ILE A 14 5.24 36.58 -2.68
C ILE A 14 4.72 35.15 -2.87
N ARG A 15 5.62 34.16 -2.96
CA ARG A 15 5.22 32.75 -2.88
C ARG A 15 4.49 32.59 -1.55
N GLN A 16 3.17 32.46 -1.61
CA GLN A 16 2.37 31.99 -0.48
C GLN A 16 2.91 30.62 -0.11
N ILE A 17 3.72 30.53 0.94
CA ILE A 17 4.05 29.26 1.58
C ILE A 17 2.73 28.86 2.26
N PRO A 18 2.02 27.81 1.81
CA PRO A 18 0.84 27.38 2.53
C PRO A 18 1.30 26.98 3.94
N MET A 19 0.79 27.67 4.96
CA MET A 19 0.92 27.23 6.34
C MET A 19 0.23 25.87 6.44
N LYS A 20 1.01 24.78 6.43
CA LYS A 20 0.50 23.45 6.81
C LYS A 20 -0.14 23.60 8.18
N GLY A 21 -1.44 23.36 8.26
CA GLY A 21 -2.17 23.42 9.51
C GLY A 21 -1.80 22.25 10.41
N PHE A 22 -2.14 22.33 11.69
CA PHE A 22 -1.98 21.21 12.63
C PHE A 22 -2.55 19.88 12.07
N LYS A 23 -3.66 19.96 11.32
CA LYS A 23 -4.28 18.80 10.67
C LYS A 23 -3.44 18.20 9.54
N ASP A 24 -2.68 19.03 8.81
CA ASP A 24 -1.82 18.56 7.73
C ASP A 24 -0.59 17.84 8.28
N PHE A 25 -0.03 18.35 9.37
CA PHE A 25 1.03 17.65 10.12
C PHE A 25 0.52 16.34 10.72
N LEU A 26 -0.67 16.34 11.31
CA LEU A 26 -1.26 15.12 11.87
C LEU A 26 -1.53 14.06 10.79
N ALA A 27 -2.01 14.46 9.61
CA ALA A 27 -2.24 13.54 8.50
C ALA A 27 -0.93 12.95 7.97
N GLU A 28 0.11 13.77 7.83
CA GLU A 28 1.45 13.33 7.41
C GLU A 28 2.08 12.39 8.45
N ASP A 29 1.86 12.65 9.74
CA ASP A 29 2.40 11.84 10.83
C ASP A 29 1.62 10.53 11.04
N ILE A 30 0.29 10.54 10.83
CA ILE A 30 -0.52 9.31 10.76
C ILE A 30 -0.05 8.44 9.60
N GLN A 31 0.20 9.02 8.43
CA GLN A 31 0.70 8.26 7.28
C GLN A 31 2.14 7.76 7.47
N ARG A 32 3.02 8.55 8.11
CA ARG A 32 4.43 8.19 8.31
C ARG A 32 4.69 7.28 9.51
N THR A 33 3.86 7.33 10.55
CA THR A 33 4.13 6.65 11.83
C THR A 33 3.08 5.58 12.14
N PHE A 34 1.79 5.84 11.88
CA PHE A 34 0.72 4.87 12.16
C PHE A 34 0.46 3.90 11.00
N LEU A 35 0.60 4.36 9.76
CA LEU A 35 0.56 3.52 8.55
C LEU A 35 1.96 3.13 8.07
N ASN A 36 2.99 3.26 8.92
CA ASN A 36 4.36 2.90 8.58
C ASN A 36 4.46 1.39 8.41
N GLN A 37 4.13 0.92 7.22
CA GLN A 37 4.23 -0.50 6.88
C GLN A 37 5.66 -0.99 7.04
N ASN A 38 6.68 -0.12 6.98
CA ASN A 38 8.05 -0.51 7.32
C ASN A 38 8.24 -0.97 8.78
N GLU A 39 7.31 -0.64 9.68
CA GLU A 39 7.36 -1.01 11.11
C GLU A 39 6.42 -2.19 11.44
N PHE A 40 5.51 -2.55 10.54
CA PHE A 40 4.58 -3.70 10.68
C PHE A 40 4.76 -4.78 9.61
N ALA A 41 5.68 -4.58 8.67
CA ALA A 41 6.02 -5.56 7.64
C ALA A 41 7.24 -6.37 8.08
N ASP A 42 7.06 -7.68 8.16
CA ASP A 42 8.17 -8.60 8.34
C ASP A 42 8.89 -8.81 6.99
N PRO A 43 10.18 -9.18 7.00
CA PRO A 43 10.83 -9.67 5.79
C PRO A 43 10.19 -11.01 5.36
N TYR A 44 9.68 -11.04 4.14
CA TYR A 44 9.21 -12.23 3.45
C TYR A 44 10.07 -12.49 2.22
N ILE A 45 10.32 -13.77 1.92
CA ILE A 45 10.87 -14.16 0.63
C ILE A 45 9.70 -14.41 -0.31
N ILE A 46 9.54 -13.53 -1.30
CA ILE A 46 8.51 -13.62 -2.36
C ILE A 46 9.22 -13.89 -3.68
N ASP A 47 8.92 -15.02 -4.31
CA ASP A 47 9.54 -15.47 -5.57
C ASP A 47 11.08 -15.45 -5.56
N GLY A 48 11.68 -15.67 -4.38
CA GLY A 48 13.13 -15.67 -4.18
C GLY A 48 13.76 -14.30 -3.87
N VAL A 49 12.96 -13.24 -3.78
CA VAL A 49 13.41 -11.89 -3.41
C VAL A 49 12.94 -11.55 -2.00
N GLU A 50 13.81 -10.95 -1.19
CA GLU A 50 13.45 -10.43 0.13
C GLU A 50 12.67 -9.12 -0.02
N VAL A 51 11.45 -9.11 0.50
CA VAL A 51 10.47 -8.04 0.35
C VAL A 51 9.84 -7.79 1.72
N LYS A 52 9.73 -6.53 2.13
CA LYS A 52 8.95 -6.16 3.32
C LYS A 52 7.46 -6.22 3.00
N ALA A 53 6.77 -7.16 3.63
CA ALA A 53 5.32 -7.31 3.50
C ALA A 53 4.65 -7.72 4.82
N SER A 54 3.34 -7.53 4.92
CA SER A 54 2.52 -8.15 5.97
C SER A 54 1.64 -9.23 5.34
N LEU A 55 1.65 -10.43 5.91
CA LEU A 55 0.84 -11.56 5.46
C LEU A 55 -0.11 -11.97 6.60
N ASP A 56 -1.40 -11.70 6.41
CA ASP A 56 -2.45 -12.05 7.36
C ASP A 56 -3.28 -13.22 6.84
N SER A 57 -3.60 -14.19 7.72
CA SER A 57 -4.57 -15.24 7.41
C SER A 57 -5.97 -14.80 7.86
N VAL A 58 -6.89 -14.62 6.91
CA VAL A 58 -8.29 -14.34 7.18
C VAL A 58 -9.06 -15.65 7.07
N SER A 59 -9.38 -16.26 8.21
CA SER A 59 -10.40 -17.31 8.25
C SER A 59 -11.76 -16.64 8.13
N ASP A 60 -12.42 -16.77 6.98
CA ASP A 60 -13.77 -16.23 6.83
C ASP A 60 -14.74 -17.01 7.74
N SER A 61 -15.07 -16.41 8.87
CA SER A 61 -16.10 -16.88 9.79
C SER A 61 -17.44 -16.16 9.57
N ARG A 62 -17.51 -15.21 8.62
CA ARG A 62 -18.65 -14.30 8.46
C ARG A 62 -19.41 -14.49 7.15
N HIS A 63 -18.83 -15.10 6.13
CA HIS A 63 -19.56 -15.48 4.91
C HIS A 63 -19.29 -16.94 4.57
N PRO A 64 -20.19 -17.88 4.94
CA PRO A 64 -20.17 -19.19 4.33
C PRO A 64 -20.55 -18.99 2.86
N LEU A 65 -19.55 -18.97 1.98
CA LEU A 65 -19.78 -19.12 0.55
C LEU A 65 -20.62 -20.39 0.38
N ALA A 66 -21.74 -20.26 -0.33
CA ALA A 66 -22.74 -21.31 -0.51
C ALA A 66 -22.25 -22.43 -1.46
N TYR A 67 -21.04 -22.93 -1.22
CA TYR A 67 -20.56 -24.18 -1.76
C TYR A 67 -20.60 -25.21 -0.64
N ALA A 68 -21.17 -26.37 -0.97
CA ALA A 68 -21.48 -27.43 -0.05
C ALA A 68 -20.25 -27.91 0.76
N GLU A 69 -20.54 -28.40 1.97
CA GLU A 69 -19.65 -29.16 2.86
C GLU A 69 -18.38 -28.45 3.38
N GLY A 70 -18.52 -27.78 4.52
CA GLY A 70 -17.63 -28.00 5.68
C GLY A 70 -16.15 -27.61 5.60
N VAL A 71 -15.69 -26.96 4.53
CA VAL A 71 -14.31 -26.47 4.43
C VAL A 71 -14.29 -24.96 4.65
N ALA A 72 -13.77 -24.53 5.80
CA ALA A 72 -13.41 -23.13 5.98
C ALA A 72 -12.28 -22.80 5.00
N LEU A 73 -12.58 -22.00 3.97
CA LEU A 73 -11.56 -21.51 3.04
C LEU A 73 -10.68 -20.52 3.81
N VAL A 74 -9.42 -20.86 4.05
CA VAL A 74 -8.46 -19.95 4.68
C VAL A 74 -7.85 -19.08 3.58
N THR A 75 -8.35 -17.86 3.43
CA THR A 75 -7.79 -16.85 2.53
C THR A 75 -6.67 -16.11 3.25
N HIS A 76 -5.59 -15.79 2.55
CA HIS A 76 -4.51 -14.95 3.07
C HIS A 76 -4.54 -13.60 2.37
N VAL A 77 -4.17 -12.53 3.06
CA VAL A 77 -4.06 -11.18 2.49
C VAL A 77 -2.64 -10.70 2.68
N LEU A 78 -1.97 -10.41 1.56
CA LEU A 78 -0.64 -9.86 1.53
C LEU A 78 -0.73 -8.36 1.27
N PHE A 79 -0.12 -7.58 2.16
CA PHE A 79 0.09 -6.15 2.01
C PHE A 79 1.55 -5.90 1.68
N VAL A 80 1.82 -5.41 0.47
CA VAL A 80 3.17 -5.03 0.01
C VAL A 80 3.15 -3.76 -0.85
N SER A 81 4.18 -2.92 -0.74
CA SER A 81 4.26 -1.73 -1.60
C SER A 81 4.63 -2.11 -3.04
N MET A 82 4.07 -1.41 -4.03
CA MET A 82 4.38 -1.63 -5.44
C MET A 82 5.87 -1.41 -5.73
N THR A 83 6.51 -0.48 -5.01
CA THR A 83 7.94 -0.19 -5.14
C THR A 83 8.83 -1.30 -4.58
N GLU A 84 8.39 -1.97 -3.51
CA GLU A 84 9.15 -3.08 -2.90
C GLU A 84 8.98 -4.37 -3.70
N LEU A 85 7.75 -4.68 -4.13
CA LEU A 85 7.48 -5.88 -4.94
C LEU A 85 8.02 -5.73 -6.38
N GLY A 86 8.03 -4.51 -6.93
CA GLY A 86 8.57 -4.18 -8.24
C GLY A 86 7.67 -4.58 -9.41
N TYR A 87 6.58 -5.31 -9.17
CA TYR A 87 5.58 -5.68 -10.16
C TYR A 87 4.19 -5.77 -9.52
N LYS A 88 3.14 -5.73 -10.36
CA LYS A 88 1.76 -5.96 -9.95
C LYS A 88 1.37 -7.39 -10.36
N PRO A 89 1.02 -8.27 -9.42
CA PRO A 89 0.55 -9.61 -9.78
C PRO A 89 -0.78 -9.54 -10.53
N GLU A 90 -1.02 -10.53 -11.39
CA GLU A 90 -2.31 -10.71 -12.05
C GLU A 90 -3.18 -11.73 -11.27
N PRO A 91 -4.52 -11.62 -11.32
CA PRO A 91 -5.40 -12.70 -10.85
C PRO A 91 -5.02 -14.05 -11.47
N GLU A 92 -5.19 -15.13 -10.71
CA GLU A 92 -4.79 -16.51 -11.02
C GLU A 92 -3.27 -16.76 -11.14
N GLN A 93 -2.43 -15.72 -10.99
CA GLN A 93 -0.98 -15.89 -10.94
C GLN A 93 -0.56 -16.74 -9.73
N ARG A 94 0.47 -17.55 -9.90
CA ARG A 94 1.09 -18.30 -8.80
C ARG A 94 2.23 -17.51 -8.21
N MET A 95 2.28 -17.44 -6.89
CA MET A 95 3.34 -16.78 -6.13
C MET A 95 3.90 -17.75 -5.09
N VAL A 96 5.19 -17.65 -4.80
CA VAL A 96 5.83 -18.41 -3.74
C VAL A 96 6.21 -17.46 -2.61
N ILE A 97 5.66 -17.68 -1.42
CA ILE A 97 5.95 -16.87 -0.23
C ILE A 97 6.43 -17.82 0.86
N LYS A 98 7.66 -17.62 1.39
CA LYS A 98 8.27 -18.50 2.41
C LYS A 98 8.16 -20.00 2.04
N ASP A 99 8.51 -20.33 0.79
CA ASP A 99 8.44 -21.68 0.19
C ASP A 99 7.03 -22.29 0.04
N GLN A 100 5.99 -21.55 0.39
CA GLN A 100 4.60 -21.99 0.23
C GLN A 100 3.99 -21.39 -1.04
N ARG A 101 3.22 -22.21 -1.78
CA ARG A 101 2.60 -21.81 -3.05
C ARG A 101 1.22 -21.23 -2.81
N TYR A 102 1.03 -20.02 -3.28
CA TYR A 102 -0.25 -19.32 -3.26
C TYR A 102 -0.75 -19.06 -4.68
N ARG A 103 -2.07 -19.02 -4.85
CA ARG A 103 -2.73 -18.50 -6.05
C ARG A 103 -3.29 -17.12 -5.72
N VAL A 104 -3.04 -16.14 -6.58
CA VAL A 104 -3.64 -14.82 -6.49
C VAL A 104 -5.11 -14.91 -6.86
N ASP A 105 -5.99 -14.51 -5.95
CA ASP A 105 -7.42 -14.41 -6.20
C ASP A 105 -7.78 -13.01 -6.70
N GLN A 106 -7.37 -11.98 -5.95
CA GLN A 106 -7.64 -10.59 -6.28
C GLN A 106 -6.45 -9.69 -5.94
N VAL A 107 -6.27 -8.64 -6.73
CA VAL A 107 -5.28 -7.59 -6.46
C VAL A 107 -5.98 -6.23 -6.46
N ALA A 108 -5.82 -5.47 -5.38
CA ALA A 108 -6.18 -4.08 -5.29
C ALA A 108 -4.93 -3.21 -5.13
N GLU A 109 -4.97 -2.02 -5.70
CA GLU A 109 -3.88 -1.04 -5.62
C GLU A 109 -4.45 0.30 -5.16
N GLU A 110 -3.91 0.83 -4.08
CA GLU A 110 -4.30 2.13 -3.55
C GLU A 110 -3.04 2.92 -3.15
N MET A 111 -2.81 4.06 -3.81
CA MET A 111 -1.71 4.97 -3.48
C MET A 111 -0.30 4.31 -3.49
N GLY A 112 -0.07 3.37 -4.41
CA GLY A 112 1.20 2.63 -4.51
C GLY A 112 1.30 1.45 -3.54
N MET A 113 0.21 1.13 -2.84
CA MET A 113 0.10 -0.02 -1.97
C MET A 113 -0.70 -1.15 -2.61
N LEU A 114 -0.15 -2.37 -2.60
CA LEU A 114 -0.84 -3.55 -3.10
C LEU A 114 -1.47 -4.33 -1.94
N THR A 115 -2.73 -4.67 -2.12
CA THR A 115 -3.47 -5.63 -1.29
C THR A 115 -3.78 -6.83 -2.16
N ILE A 116 -3.18 -7.97 -1.85
CA ILE A 116 -3.26 -9.18 -2.67
C ILE A 116 -3.95 -10.27 -1.86
N SER A 117 -5.13 -10.70 -2.30
CA SER A 117 -5.84 -11.85 -1.77
C SER A 117 -5.24 -13.13 -2.36
N LEU A 118 -4.90 -14.08 -1.48
CA LEU A 118 -4.17 -15.29 -1.80
C LEU A 118 -4.92 -16.51 -1.28
N GLU A 119 -5.01 -17.54 -2.10
CA GLU A 119 -5.47 -18.86 -1.69
C GLU A 119 -4.29 -19.82 -1.56
N ALA A 120 -4.19 -20.47 -0.40
CA ALA A 120 -3.19 -21.50 -0.18
C ALA A 120 -3.61 -22.78 -0.90
N ASN A 121 -2.80 -23.24 -1.85
CA ASN A 121 -2.99 -24.57 -2.42
C ASN A 121 -2.34 -25.59 -1.48
N VAL A 122 -3.11 -26.10 -0.51
CA VAL A 122 -2.68 -27.26 0.27
C VAL A 122 -2.70 -28.46 -0.68
N THR A 123 -1.52 -28.94 -1.06
CA THR A 123 -1.35 -30.17 -1.86
C THR A 123 -1.01 -31.33 -0.94
#